data_AF-A0A7S4NU80-F1
#
_entry.id   AF-A0A7S4NU80-F1
#
_cell.length_a   1.000
_cell.length_b   1.000
_cell.length_c   1.000
_cell.angle_alpha   90.00
_cell.angle_beta   90.00
_cell.angle_gamma   90.00
#
_symmetry.space_group_name_H-M   'P 1'
#
loop_
_entity.id
_entity.type
_entity.pdbx_description
1 polymer ?
#
loop_
_entity_poly.entity_id
_entity_poly.type
_entity_poly.pdbx_seq_one_letter_code
_entity_poly.pdbx_strand_id
1 'polypeptide(L)'
;RENGTIPMHAKIASFKAKKLQGGCHYKCSRVKLYYSDRAEGYPDTVVIKLLYHDHPILERIRLYVHLMLGNYSIKEVQYLASYRIESHFYKHQYYNLKGLNIPEVYFNIEDCFNYKFGMVVQDLSKLEDGQPFGFNMLDTVLCVRQLAKWHATNWEKTPSKKEVLTWNLGGYWTGDKRLNAKMEVREGWLDTIANFPSLKLAKHYPNLGEKLFEVLKWLPDKIHDIRKKHKTFIHGDFKISNLFLDNGRPRYGTLKPTTPSSLKDDKLVNASEGKFVSFSPLVSSSAASASDYESSPDPTSLVGPGGLTLPEPLSLDPGAAGVVSVGEKGGRPVGRTMSGNSILSGGESGGELPSSMLMSPGGTSYQKKRVKKMKRQEKKRQQNAMKSNVSLESLLAAKNRQNELLEMINHSRGSSESTEQVYTIDWQWFGFGNCAIDIAYFLNTSLHVDLLPIQDELLKLYYDTLMQSGKFSYSWKQFWYHYQLCHIDFCLYAIVCKWARMTPEDFNEYQMECKDGMHLRSLTHMHNMIRRAAGILDEWGSDLSQPPPDPQ
;
A
#
# COMPACT_ATOMS: atom_id res chain seq x y z
N ARG A 1 -26.63 11.80 -23.25
CA ARG A 1 -26.09 12.53 -24.42
C ARG A 1 -24.97 13.48 -24.04
N GLU A 2 -25.11 14.38 -23.05
CA GLU A 2 -24.05 15.37 -22.76
C GLU A 2 -22.70 14.78 -22.29
N ASN A 3 -22.67 13.64 -21.59
CA ASN A 3 -21.44 12.99 -21.10
C ASN A 3 -21.52 11.45 -21.09
N GLY A 4 -21.96 10.81 -22.19
CA GLY A 4 -22.14 9.35 -22.18
C GLY A 4 -22.00 8.66 -23.55
N THR A 5 -21.45 7.44 -23.57
CA THR A 5 -21.11 6.70 -24.80
C THR A 5 -22.31 6.18 -25.58
N ILE A 6 -23.49 6.00 -24.96
CA ILE A 6 -24.68 5.50 -25.66
C ILE A 6 -25.26 6.60 -26.59
N PRO A 7 -25.30 6.39 -27.93
CA PRO A 7 -25.66 7.44 -28.88
C PRO A 7 -27.18 7.73 -28.97
N MET A 8 -28.00 6.78 -28.53
CA MET A 8 -29.47 6.79 -28.68
C MET A 8 -30.20 6.78 -27.33
N HIS A 9 -31.47 7.20 -27.35
CA HIS A 9 -32.33 7.16 -26.18
C HIS A 9 -32.79 5.71 -25.93
N ALA A 10 -32.10 5.01 -25.04
CA ALA A 10 -32.50 3.68 -24.62
C ALA A 10 -33.65 3.74 -23.60
N LYS A 11 -34.83 3.21 -23.95
CA LYS A 11 -35.97 3.13 -23.02
C LYS A 11 -35.87 1.87 -22.17
N ILE A 12 -35.60 2.04 -20.88
CA ILE A 12 -35.57 0.95 -19.90
C ILE A 12 -36.99 0.72 -19.39
N ALA A 13 -37.56 -0.46 -19.63
CA ALA A 13 -38.87 -0.88 -19.14
C ALA A 13 -38.84 -1.20 -17.64
N SER A 14 -37.76 -1.87 -17.18
CA SER A 14 -37.51 -2.15 -15.77
C SER A 14 -36.02 -2.46 -15.53
N PHE A 15 -35.61 -2.52 -14.27
CA PHE A 15 -34.26 -2.92 -13.89
C PHE A 15 -34.25 -3.73 -12.60
N LYS A 16 -33.18 -4.49 -12.36
CA LYS A 16 -32.92 -5.17 -11.09
C LYS A 16 -31.52 -4.79 -10.58
N ALA A 17 -31.46 -4.16 -9.42
CA ALA A 17 -30.20 -3.76 -8.78
C ALA A 17 -29.75 -4.79 -7.74
N LYS A 18 -28.46 -5.13 -7.75
CA LYS A 18 -27.76 -5.84 -6.67
C LYS A 18 -26.69 -4.90 -6.11
N LYS A 19 -26.79 -4.56 -4.82
CA LYS A 19 -25.74 -3.81 -4.11
C LYS A 19 -24.42 -4.59 -4.18
N LEU A 20 -23.33 -3.90 -4.50
CA LEU A 20 -21.98 -4.44 -4.43
C LEU A 20 -21.39 -4.22 -3.03
N GLN A 21 -20.53 -5.13 -2.59
CA GLN A 21 -19.76 -4.98 -1.35
C GLN A 21 -18.43 -4.28 -1.66
N GLY A 22 -17.82 -3.66 -0.64
CA GLY A 22 -16.62 -2.83 -0.79
C GLY A 22 -16.91 -1.36 -1.10
N GLY A 23 -15.84 -0.55 -1.08
CA GLY A 23 -15.88 0.92 -1.19
C GLY A 23 -16.24 1.60 0.15
N CYS A 24 -15.57 2.72 0.47
CA CYS A 24 -15.74 3.38 1.77
C CYS A 24 -16.96 4.33 1.85
N HIS A 25 -17.37 4.93 0.72
CA HIS A 25 -18.31 6.06 0.70
C HIS A 25 -19.43 5.96 -0.34
N TYR A 26 -19.15 5.34 -1.49
CA TYR A 26 -20.13 5.20 -2.56
C TYR A 26 -21.08 4.02 -2.32
N LYS A 27 -22.36 4.22 -2.65
CA LYS A 27 -23.31 3.13 -2.86
C LYS A 27 -23.14 2.61 -4.27
N CYS A 28 -22.31 1.58 -4.43
CA CYS A 28 -22.11 0.88 -5.70
C CYS A 28 -23.16 -0.23 -5.87
N SER A 29 -23.76 -0.34 -7.06
CA SER A 29 -24.73 -1.39 -7.41
C SER A 29 -24.55 -1.86 -8.84
N ARG A 30 -24.56 -3.18 -9.05
CA ARG A 30 -24.67 -3.77 -10.39
C ARG A 30 -26.15 -3.83 -10.76
N VAL A 31 -26.51 -3.29 -11.91
CA VAL A 31 -27.90 -3.17 -12.35
C VAL A 31 -28.09 -3.91 -13.66
N LYS A 32 -28.98 -4.90 -13.65
CA LYS A 32 -29.46 -5.58 -14.87
C LYS A 32 -30.60 -4.77 -15.48
N LEU A 33 -30.49 -4.50 -16.77
CA LEU A 33 -31.43 -3.67 -17.53
C LEU A 33 -32.38 -4.54 -18.35
N TYR A 34 -33.64 -4.12 -18.43
CA TYR A 34 -34.66 -4.71 -19.29
C TYR A 34 -35.25 -3.58 -20.14
N TYR A 35 -34.93 -3.57 -21.43
CA TYR A 35 -35.34 -2.50 -22.35
C TYR A 35 -36.78 -2.71 -22.86
N SER A 36 -37.50 -1.63 -23.12
CA SER A 36 -38.74 -1.68 -23.92
C SER A 36 -38.38 -2.02 -25.37
N ASP A 37 -37.38 -1.32 -25.90
CA ASP A 37 -36.92 -1.42 -27.27
C ASP A 37 -35.39 -1.60 -27.22
N ARG A 38 -34.92 -2.86 -27.30
CA ARG A 38 -33.48 -3.15 -27.26
C ARG A 38 -32.86 -2.94 -28.63
N ALA A 39 -31.89 -2.03 -28.73
CA ALA A 39 -31.00 -1.93 -29.88
C ALA A 39 -29.74 -2.79 -29.69
N GLU A 40 -29.04 -3.06 -30.80
CA GLU A 40 -27.71 -3.63 -30.78
C GLU A 40 -26.72 -2.72 -30.03
N GLY A 41 -25.71 -3.30 -29.38
CA GLY A 41 -24.74 -2.57 -28.55
C GLY A 41 -25.24 -2.13 -27.17
N TYR A 42 -26.53 -2.28 -26.83
CA TYR A 42 -27.02 -1.94 -25.48
C TYR A 42 -26.56 -2.95 -24.40
N PRO A 43 -26.00 -2.49 -23.27
CA PRO A 43 -25.49 -3.35 -22.21
C PRO A 43 -26.60 -4.04 -21.41
N ASP A 44 -26.52 -5.37 -21.26
CA ASP A 44 -27.43 -6.12 -20.37
C ASP A 44 -27.28 -5.73 -18.89
N THR A 45 -26.08 -5.29 -18.50
CA THR A 45 -25.73 -4.91 -17.14
C THR A 45 -24.82 -3.69 -17.13
N VAL A 46 -25.05 -2.82 -16.14
CA VAL A 46 -24.24 -1.63 -15.85
C VAL A 46 -23.86 -1.59 -14.38
N VAL A 47 -22.82 -0.83 -14.02
CA VAL A 47 -22.52 -0.49 -12.62
C VAL A 47 -22.93 0.96 -12.38
N ILE A 48 -23.66 1.17 -11.29
CA ILE A 48 -24.10 2.49 -10.83
C ILE A 48 -23.32 2.83 -9.55
N LYS A 49 -22.61 3.95 -9.54
CA LYS A 49 -21.82 4.50 -8.43
C LYS A 49 -22.48 5.81 -7.97
N LEU A 50 -23.14 5.80 -6.80
CA LEU A 50 -23.88 6.95 -6.27
C LEU A 50 -23.34 7.41 -4.91
N LEU A 51 -23.13 8.71 -4.78
CA LEU A 51 -22.90 9.39 -3.51
C LEU A 51 -23.92 10.53 -3.38
N TYR A 52 -24.59 10.53 -2.23
CA TYR A 52 -25.55 11.53 -1.83
C TYR A 52 -25.42 11.76 -0.32
N HIS A 53 -25.27 13.01 0.09
CA HIS A 53 -25.39 13.41 1.49
C HIS A 53 -26.24 14.69 1.58
N ASP A 54 -27.25 14.68 2.45
CA ASP A 54 -28.17 15.81 2.58
C ASP A 54 -27.69 16.75 3.68
N HIS A 55 -26.79 17.67 3.32
CA HIS A 55 -26.27 18.67 4.25
C HIS A 55 -27.18 19.91 4.33
N PRO A 56 -27.42 20.47 5.54
CA PRO A 56 -28.08 21.77 5.69
C PRO A 56 -27.42 22.86 4.83
N ILE A 57 -28.19 23.87 4.41
CA ILE A 57 -27.72 24.94 3.51
C ILE A 57 -26.42 25.61 3.99
N LEU A 58 -26.29 25.88 5.28
CA LEU A 58 -25.09 26.52 5.85
C LEU A 58 -23.86 25.62 5.75
N GLU A 59 -23.98 24.31 5.98
CA GLU A 59 -22.85 23.39 5.86
C GLU A 59 -22.47 23.16 4.38
N ARG A 60 -23.45 23.11 3.46
CA ARG A 60 -23.16 23.13 2.01
C ARG A 60 -22.34 24.36 1.61
N ILE A 61 -22.74 25.55 2.05
CA ILE A 61 -21.99 26.80 1.80
C ILE A 61 -20.59 26.70 2.40
N ARG A 62 -20.45 26.28 3.67
CA ARG A 62 -19.16 26.14 4.36
C ARG A 62 -18.20 25.20 3.63
N LEU A 63 -18.65 23.99 3.32
CA LEU A 63 -17.85 22.98 2.61
C LEU A 63 -17.49 23.45 1.18
N TYR A 64 -18.43 24.07 0.46
CA TYR A 64 -18.17 24.58 -0.89
C TYR A 64 -17.19 25.76 -0.90
N VAL A 65 -17.28 26.69 0.06
CA VAL A 65 -16.30 27.78 0.20
C VAL A 65 -14.91 27.21 0.51
N HIS A 66 -14.79 26.25 1.43
CA HIS A 66 -13.50 25.59 1.69
C HIS A 66 -12.96 24.83 0.46
N LEU A 67 -13.81 24.18 -0.34
CA LEU A 67 -13.44 23.55 -1.60
C LEU A 67 -12.89 24.58 -2.61
N MET A 68 -13.57 25.71 -2.77
CA MET A 68 -13.16 26.77 -3.69
C MET A 68 -11.87 27.49 -3.25
N LEU A 69 -11.61 27.56 -1.94
CA LEU A 69 -10.35 28.05 -1.36
C LEU A 69 -9.23 26.99 -1.36
N GLY A 70 -9.50 25.74 -1.74
CA GLY A 70 -8.53 24.65 -1.72
C GLY A 70 -8.13 24.17 -0.32
N ASN A 71 -8.96 24.41 0.71
CA ASN A 71 -8.67 23.98 2.07
C ASN A 71 -9.02 22.49 2.29
N TYR A 72 -8.12 21.60 1.89
CA TYR A 72 -8.28 20.15 2.02
C TYR A 72 -7.90 19.57 3.40
N SER A 73 -7.70 20.41 4.42
CA SER A 73 -7.52 19.95 5.80
C SER A 73 -8.79 19.36 6.40
N ILE A 74 -9.96 19.75 5.88
CA ILE A 74 -11.26 19.18 6.22
C ILE A 74 -11.49 17.93 5.37
N LYS A 75 -11.75 16.80 6.02
CA LYS A 75 -11.86 15.47 5.41
C LYS A 75 -12.97 15.41 4.36
N GLU A 76 -14.11 16.02 4.64
CA GLU A 76 -15.29 16.12 3.77
C GLU A 76 -14.98 16.94 2.51
N VAL A 77 -14.18 18.01 2.65
CA VAL A 77 -13.73 18.85 1.52
C VAL A 77 -12.71 18.11 0.66
N GLN A 78 -11.81 17.33 1.27
CA GLN A 78 -10.89 16.44 0.55
C GLN A 78 -11.66 15.38 -0.27
N TYR A 79 -12.73 14.80 0.28
CA TYR A 79 -13.59 13.87 -0.44
C TYR A 79 -14.36 14.54 -1.59
N LEU A 80 -14.97 15.71 -1.36
CA LEU A 80 -15.60 16.49 -2.43
C LEU A 80 -14.63 16.74 -3.60
N ALA A 81 -13.39 17.13 -3.29
CA ALA A 81 -12.35 17.33 -4.29
C ALA A 81 -11.97 16.04 -5.03
N SER A 82 -11.82 14.91 -4.33
CA SER A 82 -11.47 13.63 -4.94
C SER A 82 -12.56 13.12 -5.90
N TYR A 83 -13.84 13.27 -5.54
CA TYR A 83 -14.96 12.88 -6.39
C TYR A 83 -15.16 13.83 -7.56
N ARG A 84 -14.87 15.12 -7.38
CA ARG A 84 -14.84 16.10 -8.47
C ARG A 84 -13.77 15.74 -9.51
N ILE A 85 -12.57 15.40 -9.05
CA ILE A 85 -11.47 14.94 -9.90
C ILE A 85 -11.85 13.65 -10.65
N GLU A 86 -12.43 12.65 -9.96
CA GLU A 86 -12.92 11.42 -10.59
C GLU A 86 -14.01 11.71 -11.65
N SER A 87 -15.02 12.54 -11.34
CA SER A 87 -16.05 12.91 -12.32
C SER A 87 -15.44 13.60 -13.55
N HIS A 88 -14.49 14.51 -13.34
CA HIS A 88 -13.78 15.19 -14.42
C HIS A 88 -12.94 14.21 -15.27
N PHE A 89 -12.37 13.16 -14.66
CA PHE A 89 -11.66 12.08 -15.37
C PHE A 89 -12.54 11.47 -16.45
N TYR A 90 -13.69 10.96 -16.04
CA TYR A 90 -14.58 10.24 -16.94
C TYR A 90 -15.30 11.14 -17.94
N LYS A 91 -15.56 12.42 -17.61
CA LYS A 91 -16.14 13.40 -18.56
C LYS A 91 -15.18 13.76 -19.69
N HIS A 92 -13.92 14.05 -19.36
CA HIS A 92 -12.95 14.58 -20.32
C HIS A 92 -12.07 13.48 -20.94
N GLN A 93 -12.19 12.23 -20.47
CA GLN A 93 -11.53 11.03 -20.99
C GLN A 93 -10.02 11.23 -21.17
N TYR A 94 -9.36 12.04 -20.32
CA TYR A 94 -8.29 12.96 -20.74
C TYR A 94 -6.97 12.32 -21.21
N TYR A 95 -7.08 11.84 -22.45
CA TYR A 95 -6.15 11.59 -23.54
C TYR A 95 -4.83 10.85 -23.27
N ASN A 96 -4.62 9.86 -24.13
CA ASN A 96 -3.42 9.04 -24.22
C ASN A 96 -3.15 8.19 -22.95
N LEU A 97 -4.19 7.44 -22.56
CA LEU A 97 -4.11 6.20 -21.80
C LEU A 97 -3.38 5.09 -22.61
N LYS A 98 -2.25 5.38 -23.28
CA LYS A 98 -1.56 4.36 -24.08
C LYS A 98 -1.01 3.29 -23.15
N GLY A 99 -1.66 2.12 -23.18
CA GLY A 99 -1.41 1.04 -22.24
C GLY A 99 -2.28 1.07 -20.99
N LEU A 100 -3.41 1.78 -20.93
CA LEU A 100 -4.46 1.59 -19.91
C LEU A 100 -5.82 1.82 -20.57
N ASN A 101 -6.89 1.30 -19.96
CA ASN A 101 -8.26 1.51 -20.40
C ASN A 101 -9.13 1.92 -19.23
N ILE A 102 -10.28 2.52 -19.54
CA ILE A 102 -11.34 2.84 -18.57
C ILE A 102 -12.64 2.17 -19.01
N PRO A 103 -13.55 1.83 -18.09
CA PRO A 103 -14.89 1.38 -18.47
C PRO A 103 -15.58 2.45 -19.32
N GLU A 104 -16.46 2.03 -20.23
CA GLU A 104 -17.39 2.96 -20.85
C GLU A 104 -18.22 3.71 -19.81
N VAL A 105 -18.46 5.00 -20.06
CA VAL A 105 -19.21 5.89 -19.18
C VAL A 105 -20.51 6.22 -19.88
N TYR A 106 -21.64 5.76 -19.34
CA TYR A 106 -22.96 5.96 -19.92
C TYR A 106 -23.65 7.23 -19.38
N PHE A 107 -23.34 7.59 -18.14
CA PHE A 107 -23.80 8.82 -17.48
C PHE A 107 -22.82 9.23 -16.39
N ASN A 108 -22.64 10.54 -16.20
CA ASN A 108 -21.78 11.10 -15.16
C ASN A 108 -22.27 12.51 -14.76
N ILE A 109 -22.65 12.67 -13.49
CA ILE A 109 -23.04 13.93 -12.86
C ILE A 109 -22.18 14.20 -11.62
N GLU A 110 -21.84 15.46 -11.42
CA GLU A 110 -21.17 15.98 -10.23
C GLU A 110 -21.78 17.34 -9.90
N ASP A 111 -22.09 17.50 -8.62
CA ASP A 111 -22.58 18.72 -8.00
C ASP A 111 -21.97 18.77 -6.58
N CYS A 112 -20.78 19.35 -6.48
CA CYS A 112 -20.09 19.54 -5.20
C CYS A 112 -20.87 20.37 -4.19
N PHE A 113 -21.77 21.28 -4.61
CA PHE A 113 -22.51 22.13 -3.69
C PHE A 113 -23.62 21.35 -2.98
N ASN A 114 -24.35 20.49 -3.72
CA ASN A 114 -25.41 19.64 -3.16
C ASN A 114 -24.92 18.25 -2.74
N TYR A 115 -23.61 18.00 -2.75
CA TYR A 115 -22.99 16.71 -2.40
C TYR A 115 -23.56 15.53 -3.23
N LYS A 116 -23.84 15.76 -4.52
CA LYS A 116 -24.42 14.76 -5.43
C LYS A 116 -23.41 14.32 -6.48
N PHE A 117 -23.06 13.04 -6.47
CA PHE A 117 -22.22 12.43 -7.50
C PHE A 117 -22.89 11.15 -7.98
N GLY A 118 -22.94 10.97 -9.29
CA GLY A 118 -23.61 9.81 -9.88
C GLY A 118 -22.96 9.40 -11.19
N MET A 119 -22.60 8.12 -11.28
CA MET A 119 -22.00 7.55 -12.47
C MET A 119 -22.71 6.26 -12.85
N VAL A 120 -22.94 6.06 -14.14
CA VAL A 120 -23.39 4.79 -14.72
C VAL A 120 -22.33 4.37 -15.72
N VAL A 121 -21.69 3.23 -15.48
CA VAL A 121 -20.51 2.75 -16.22
C VAL A 121 -20.66 1.28 -16.64
N GLN A 122 -19.77 0.85 -17.53
CA GLN A 122 -19.63 -0.53 -18.00
C GLN A 122 -19.47 -1.52 -16.84
N ASP A 123 -20.14 -2.66 -16.96
CA ASP A 123 -20.00 -3.77 -16.03
C ASP A 123 -18.80 -4.66 -16.39
N LEU A 124 -17.66 -4.39 -15.78
CA LEU A 124 -16.41 -5.16 -15.96
C LEU A 124 -16.37 -6.49 -15.18
N SER A 125 -17.43 -6.89 -14.47
CA SER A 125 -17.39 -8.06 -13.56
C SER A 125 -17.14 -9.43 -14.21
N LYS A 126 -17.09 -9.49 -15.54
CA LYS A 126 -16.70 -10.69 -16.31
C LYS A 126 -15.18 -10.83 -16.50
N LEU A 127 -14.42 -9.75 -16.32
CA LEU A 127 -12.97 -9.72 -16.47
C LEU A 127 -12.27 -10.34 -15.25
N GLU A 128 -10.98 -10.64 -15.40
CA GLU A 128 -10.11 -11.07 -14.29
C GLU A 128 -9.74 -9.86 -13.41
N ASP A 129 -9.66 -10.04 -12.10
CA ASP A 129 -9.34 -8.99 -11.12
C ASP A 129 -8.31 -9.42 -10.06
N GLY A 130 -7.76 -10.64 -10.18
CA GLY A 130 -6.74 -11.18 -9.28
C GLY A 130 -7.25 -11.48 -7.86
N GLN A 131 -8.54 -11.29 -7.59
CA GLN A 131 -9.12 -11.49 -6.26
C GLN A 131 -9.33 -12.98 -5.98
N PRO A 132 -9.13 -13.46 -4.74
CA PRO A 132 -8.64 -12.74 -3.55
C PRO A 132 -7.11 -12.76 -3.38
N PHE A 133 -6.37 -13.52 -4.20
CA PHE A 133 -4.99 -13.94 -3.86
C PHE A 133 -3.86 -13.08 -4.44
N GLY A 134 -4.17 -12.11 -5.30
CA GLY A 134 -3.18 -11.33 -6.04
C GLY A 134 -3.05 -11.78 -7.49
N PHE A 135 -2.61 -10.89 -8.37
CA PHE A 135 -2.36 -11.23 -9.77
C PHE A 135 -1.22 -12.24 -9.90
N ASN A 136 -1.41 -13.24 -10.75
CA ASN A 136 -0.35 -14.18 -11.16
C ASN A 136 0.74 -13.46 -11.99
N MET A 137 1.77 -14.20 -12.39
CA MET A 137 2.89 -13.69 -13.18
C MET A 137 2.46 -12.95 -14.45
N LEU A 138 1.64 -13.58 -15.30
CA LEU A 138 1.28 -13.02 -16.62
C LEU A 138 0.46 -11.74 -16.47
N ASP A 139 -0.49 -11.75 -15.56
CA ASP A 139 -1.34 -10.59 -15.26
C ASP A 139 -0.54 -9.45 -14.59
N THR A 140 0.42 -9.78 -13.73
CA THR A 140 1.35 -8.82 -13.13
C THR A 140 2.24 -8.18 -14.21
N VAL A 141 2.82 -8.98 -15.11
CA VAL A 141 3.63 -8.51 -16.24
C VAL A 141 2.81 -7.58 -17.15
N LEU A 142 1.54 -7.93 -17.40
CA LEU A 142 0.61 -7.10 -18.16
C LEU A 142 0.42 -5.74 -17.49
N CYS A 143 -0.05 -5.72 -16.24
CA CYS A 143 -0.23 -4.51 -15.42
C CYS A 143 1.01 -3.63 -15.37
N VAL A 144 2.17 -4.22 -15.07
CA VAL A 144 3.46 -3.53 -14.97
C VAL A 144 3.83 -2.81 -16.28
N ARG A 145 3.71 -3.49 -17.41
CA ARG A 145 4.02 -2.90 -18.72
C ARG A 145 3.03 -1.84 -19.15
N GLN A 146 1.76 -2.06 -18.86
CA GLN A 146 0.66 -1.17 -19.21
C GLN A 146 0.75 0.15 -18.42
N LEU A 147 0.99 0.08 -17.11
CA LEU A 147 1.32 1.23 -16.26
C LEU A 147 2.58 1.97 -16.75
N ALA A 148 3.66 1.25 -17.07
CA ALA A 148 4.91 1.85 -17.56
C ALA A 148 4.73 2.60 -18.90
N LYS A 149 3.98 2.02 -19.84
CA LYS A 149 3.63 2.68 -21.12
C LYS A 149 2.84 3.96 -20.90
N TRP A 150 1.88 3.95 -19.97
CA TRP A 150 1.06 5.12 -19.68
C TRP A 150 1.87 6.25 -19.02
N HIS A 151 2.73 5.93 -18.05
CA HIS A 151 3.64 6.91 -17.44
C HIS A 151 4.66 7.47 -18.45
N ALA A 152 5.28 6.62 -19.27
CA ALA A 152 6.19 7.07 -20.31
C ALA A 152 5.51 8.03 -21.30
N THR A 153 4.27 7.70 -21.66
CA THR A 153 3.43 8.51 -22.56
C THR A 153 3.10 9.88 -21.98
N ASN A 154 3.06 10.03 -20.65
CA ASN A 154 2.65 11.26 -19.97
C ASN A 154 3.76 11.93 -19.17
N TRP A 155 5.01 11.53 -19.42
CA TRP A 155 6.20 12.10 -18.82
C TRP A 155 6.33 13.60 -19.08
N GLU A 156 6.53 14.38 -18.01
CA GLU A 156 6.72 15.84 -17.95
C GLU A 156 5.64 16.72 -18.62
N LYS A 157 4.60 16.11 -19.22
CA LYS A 157 3.45 16.82 -19.78
C LYS A 157 2.84 17.73 -18.72
N THR A 158 2.58 18.97 -19.11
CA THR A 158 1.96 19.98 -18.26
C THR A 158 0.80 20.62 -19.03
N PRO A 159 -0.34 19.92 -19.20
CA PRO A 159 -1.53 20.55 -19.76
C PRO A 159 -2.00 21.70 -18.88
N SER A 160 -2.75 22.64 -19.47
CA SER A 160 -3.19 23.81 -18.72
C SER A 160 -4.21 23.43 -17.64
N LYS A 161 -4.30 24.24 -16.58
CA LYS A 161 -5.32 24.06 -15.52
C LYS A 161 -6.76 24.18 -16.03
N LYS A 162 -6.98 24.64 -17.27
CA LYS A 162 -8.28 24.67 -17.94
C LYS A 162 -8.59 23.37 -18.70
N GLU A 163 -7.58 22.55 -19.01
CA GLU A 163 -7.72 21.29 -19.74
C GLU A 163 -7.93 20.09 -18.81
N VAL A 164 -7.25 20.04 -17.65
CA VAL A 164 -7.28 18.86 -16.76
C VAL A 164 -7.38 19.27 -15.29
N LEU A 165 -8.48 18.90 -14.63
CA LEU A 165 -8.64 18.99 -13.18
C LEU A 165 -7.95 17.80 -12.51
N THR A 166 -6.97 18.07 -11.66
CA THR A 166 -6.12 17.07 -10.99
C THR A 166 -5.77 17.47 -9.57
N TRP A 167 -5.27 16.53 -8.77
CA TRP A 167 -4.43 16.86 -7.64
C TRP A 167 -3.08 17.42 -8.14
N ASN A 168 -2.67 18.58 -7.62
CA ASN A 168 -1.31 19.12 -7.85
C ASN A 168 -0.22 18.11 -7.42
N LEU A 169 -0.55 17.27 -6.44
CA LEU A 169 0.24 16.16 -5.91
C LEU A 169 -0.71 14.95 -5.76
N GLY A 170 -0.77 14.06 -6.75
CA GLY A 170 -1.65 12.87 -6.72
C GLY A 170 -1.26 11.86 -5.65
N GLY A 171 -2.07 10.84 -5.37
CA GLY A 171 -1.72 9.77 -4.41
C GLY A 171 -2.61 9.69 -3.17
N TYR A 172 -3.02 8.47 -2.82
CA TYR A 172 -3.89 8.21 -1.67
C TYR A 172 -3.15 8.21 -0.32
N TRP A 173 -1.90 7.77 -0.27
CA TRP A 173 -1.25 7.32 0.98
C TRP A 173 -0.01 8.12 1.40
N THR A 174 0.42 9.10 0.62
CA THR A 174 1.71 9.78 0.84
C THR A 174 1.70 10.86 1.93
N GLY A 175 2.86 11.10 2.54
CA GLY A 175 3.23 12.32 3.29
C GLY A 175 2.10 13.01 4.07
N ASP A 176 1.56 14.09 3.49
CA ASP A 176 0.48 14.94 4.04
C ASP A 176 -0.69 14.17 4.69
N LYS A 177 -1.04 13.00 4.13
CA LYS A 177 -2.16 12.19 4.64
C LYS A 177 -1.77 11.28 5.80
N ARG A 178 -0.50 10.92 5.93
CA ARG A 178 0.02 10.26 7.14
C ARG A 178 0.01 11.22 8.34
N LEU A 179 0.29 12.51 8.13
CA LEU A 179 0.25 13.52 9.21
C LEU A 179 -1.13 13.58 9.89
N ASN A 180 -2.21 13.28 9.15
CA ASN A 180 -3.56 13.20 9.70
C ASN A 180 -3.81 11.98 10.62
N ALA A 181 -2.88 11.03 10.72
CA ALA A 181 -3.03 9.84 11.57
C ALA A 181 -2.93 10.13 13.08
N LYS A 182 -2.36 11.30 13.44
CA LYS A 182 -2.15 11.79 14.82
C LYS A 182 -1.47 10.79 15.78
N MET A 183 -0.71 9.85 15.23
CA MET A 183 -0.04 8.76 15.94
C MET A 183 1.45 8.81 15.59
N GLU A 184 2.31 8.73 16.60
CA GLU A 184 3.75 8.74 16.38
C GLU A 184 4.24 7.42 15.76
N VAL A 185 5.28 7.49 14.92
CA VAL A 185 5.81 6.31 14.21
C VAL A 185 6.35 5.25 15.17
N ARG A 186 6.93 5.67 16.30
CA ARG A 186 7.40 4.76 17.36
C ARG A 186 6.24 3.98 17.98
N GLU A 187 5.17 4.68 18.35
CA GLU A 187 3.98 4.12 18.98
C GLU A 187 3.31 3.13 18.01
N GLY A 188 3.02 3.56 16.77
CA GLY A 188 2.43 2.69 15.77
C GLY A 188 3.27 1.46 15.42
N TRP A 189 4.60 1.54 15.52
CA TRP A 189 5.48 0.37 15.38
C TRP A 189 5.38 -0.59 16.57
N LEU A 190 5.33 -0.09 17.81
CA LEU A 190 5.13 -0.90 19.01
C LEU A 190 3.76 -1.58 19.01
N ASP A 191 2.70 -0.87 18.62
CA ASP A 191 1.35 -1.43 18.46
C ASP A 191 1.33 -2.51 17.37
N THR A 192 1.98 -2.26 16.23
CA THR A 192 2.13 -3.28 15.17
C THR A 192 2.87 -4.54 15.66
N ILE A 193 3.90 -4.40 16.51
CA ILE A 193 4.56 -5.54 17.15
C ILE A 193 3.59 -6.30 18.09
N ALA A 194 2.82 -5.57 18.90
CA ALA A 194 1.88 -6.15 19.86
C ALA A 194 0.72 -6.89 19.19
N ASN A 195 0.18 -6.32 18.10
CA ASN A 195 -0.92 -6.89 17.33
C ASN A 195 -0.51 -8.15 16.55
N PHE A 196 0.73 -8.24 16.07
CA PHE A 196 1.20 -9.34 15.21
C PHE A 196 2.35 -10.17 15.85
N PRO A 197 2.14 -10.79 17.04
CA PRO A 197 3.21 -11.46 17.78
C PRO A 197 3.76 -12.72 17.07
N SER A 198 2.95 -13.33 16.19
CA SER A 198 3.34 -14.49 15.38
C SER A 198 4.50 -14.19 14.43
N LEU A 199 4.59 -12.95 13.93
CA LEU A 199 5.64 -12.47 13.03
C LEU A 199 6.97 -12.17 13.74
N LYS A 200 6.97 -12.07 15.08
CA LYS A 200 8.17 -11.83 15.91
C LYS A 200 8.97 -10.60 15.46
N LEU A 201 8.26 -9.55 15.02
CA LEU A 201 8.84 -8.36 14.37
C LEU A 201 9.96 -7.71 15.20
N ALA A 202 9.78 -7.53 16.51
CA ALA A 202 10.81 -6.98 17.40
C ALA A 202 12.12 -7.80 17.45
N LYS A 203 12.07 -9.11 17.19
CA LYS A 203 13.27 -9.96 17.12
C LYS A 203 14.00 -9.79 15.79
N HIS A 204 13.26 -9.63 14.70
CA HIS A 204 13.81 -9.57 13.34
C HIS A 204 14.24 -8.14 12.95
N TYR A 205 13.55 -7.12 13.46
CA TYR A 205 13.73 -5.71 13.08
C TYR A 205 13.72 -4.79 14.32
N PRO A 206 14.60 -5.01 15.32
CA PRO A 206 14.51 -4.37 16.64
C PRO A 206 14.52 -2.84 16.62
N ASN A 207 15.28 -2.23 15.70
CA ASN A 207 15.47 -0.78 15.63
C ASN A 207 14.63 -0.11 14.53
N LEU A 208 13.66 -0.82 13.91
CA LEU A 208 12.98 -0.30 12.73
C LEU A 208 12.14 0.95 13.01
N GLY A 209 11.39 0.99 14.13
CA GLY A 209 10.61 2.17 14.52
C GLY A 209 11.47 3.43 14.70
N GLU A 210 12.68 3.29 15.27
CA GLU A 210 13.64 4.39 15.40
C GLU A 210 14.17 4.87 14.05
N LYS A 211 14.59 3.93 13.19
CA LYS A 211 15.06 4.27 11.83
C LYS A 211 13.99 4.97 11.00
N LEU A 212 12.75 4.48 11.08
CA LEU A 212 11.59 5.07 10.42
C LEU A 212 11.24 6.46 10.96
N PHE A 213 11.40 6.69 12.28
CA PHE A 213 11.22 8.02 12.88
C PHE A 213 12.29 9.02 12.41
N GLU A 214 13.56 8.61 12.33
CA GLU A 214 14.64 9.49 11.84
C GLU A 214 14.40 9.91 10.39
N VAL A 215 14.04 8.95 9.52
CA VAL A 215 13.72 9.22 8.10
C VAL A 215 12.47 10.07 7.94
N LEU A 216 11.47 9.95 8.81
CA LEU A 216 10.24 10.77 8.75
C LEU A 216 10.54 12.29 8.74
N LYS A 217 11.63 12.72 9.38
CA LYS A 217 12.02 14.14 9.51
C LYS A 217 12.28 14.84 8.18
N TRP A 218 12.64 14.09 7.13
CA TRP A 218 13.00 14.63 5.81
C TRP A 218 12.28 13.94 4.64
N LEU A 219 11.73 12.74 4.83
CA LEU A 219 11.11 11.96 3.76
C LEU A 219 9.92 12.65 3.07
N PRO A 220 8.97 13.32 3.77
CA PRO A 220 7.87 14.02 3.12
C PRO A 220 8.35 15.07 2.10
N ASP A 221 9.37 15.85 2.48
CA ASP A 221 9.97 16.88 1.61
C ASP A 221 10.67 16.23 0.41
N LYS A 222 11.37 15.11 0.60
CA LYS A 222 11.99 14.37 -0.52
C LYS A 222 10.97 13.74 -1.46
N ILE A 223 9.86 13.20 -0.94
CA ILE A 223 8.73 12.75 -1.75
C ILE A 223 8.18 13.93 -2.56
N HIS A 224 8.01 15.10 -1.96
CA HIS A 224 7.56 16.32 -2.63
C HIS A 224 8.54 16.83 -3.71
N ASP A 225 9.86 16.74 -3.49
CA ASP A 225 10.90 17.08 -4.47
C ASP A 225 10.83 16.19 -5.72
N ILE A 226 10.80 14.86 -5.53
CA ILE A 226 10.84 13.90 -6.65
C ILE A 226 9.57 13.95 -7.50
N ARG A 227 8.45 14.39 -6.92
CA ARG A 227 7.16 14.66 -7.58
C ARG A 227 7.19 15.90 -8.48
N LYS A 228 8.15 16.83 -8.27
CA LYS A 228 8.31 18.03 -9.12
C LYS A 228 9.27 17.78 -10.29
N LYS A 229 10.40 17.11 -10.03
CA LYS A 229 11.47 16.89 -11.02
C LYS A 229 11.09 15.86 -12.08
N HIS A 230 10.73 14.65 -11.65
CA HIS A 230 10.50 13.49 -12.52
C HIS A 230 9.01 13.16 -12.55
N LYS A 231 8.22 14.13 -13.02
CA LYS A 231 6.76 14.10 -12.93
C LYS A 231 6.11 13.43 -14.14
N THR A 232 5.09 12.66 -13.88
CA THR A 232 4.11 12.14 -14.86
C THR A 232 2.71 12.34 -14.27
N PHE A 233 1.67 12.08 -15.05
CA PHE A 233 0.41 11.65 -14.46
C PHE A 233 0.58 10.32 -13.73
N ILE A 234 -0.08 10.19 -12.58
CA ILE A 234 -0.23 8.98 -11.77
C ILE A 234 -1.71 8.78 -11.42
N HIS A 235 -2.13 7.53 -11.26
CA HIS A 235 -3.44 7.15 -10.75
C HIS A 235 -3.56 7.45 -9.25
N GLY A 236 -2.47 7.28 -8.51
CA GLY A 236 -2.36 7.57 -7.08
C GLY A 236 -2.99 6.54 -6.14
N ASP A 237 -3.69 5.53 -6.68
CA ASP A 237 -4.27 4.41 -5.95
C ASP A 237 -4.29 3.16 -6.85
N PHE A 238 -3.20 2.92 -7.59
CA PHE A 238 -3.09 1.81 -8.55
C PHE A 238 -2.90 0.46 -7.82
N LYS A 239 -4.02 -0.19 -7.48
CA LYS A 239 -4.07 -1.46 -6.73
C LYS A 239 -5.12 -2.43 -7.27
N ILE A 240 -5.01 -3.69 -6.86
CA ILE A 240 -5.87 -4.81 -7.26
C ILE A 240 -7.40 -4.58 -7.17
N SER A 241 -7.90 -3.78 -6.22
CA SER A 241 -9.35 -3.47 -6.16
C SER A 241 -9.83 -2.55 -7.28
N ASN A 242 -8.89 -1.91 -7.99
CA ASN A 242 -9.13 -0.86 -8.96
C ASN A 242 -8.76 -1.29 -10.40
N LEU A 243 -8.47 -2.59 -10.59
CA LEU A 243 -7.92 -3.16 -11.83
C LEU A 243 -8.75 -4.33 -12.33
N PHE A 244 -9.03 -4.35 -13.62
CA PHE A 244 -9.70 -5.45 -14.32
C PHE A 244 -8.96 -5.78 -15.61
N LEU A 245 -8.81 -7.05 -15.95
CA LEU A 245 -8.01 -7.53 -17.06
C LEU A 245 -8.88 -8.26 -18.08
N ASP A 246 -8.96 -7.71 -19.28
CA ASP A 246 -9.33 -8.50 -20.45
C ASP A 246 -8.05 -9.13 -20.99
N ASN A 247 -7.77 -10.36 -20.57
CA ASN A 247 -6.54 -11.07 -20.89
C ASN A 247 -6.78 -12.31 -21.76
N GLY A 248 -8.01 -12.50 -22.26
CA GLY A 248 -8.45 -13.69 -23.00
C GLY A 248 -8.41 -15.00 -22.20
N ARG A 249 -8.06 -14.98 -20.90
CA ARG A 249 -7.96 -16.16 -20.04
C ARG A 249 -9.25 -16.33 -19.21
N PRO A 250 -9.71 -17.56 -18.94
CA PRO A 250 -10.78 -17.78 -17.97
C PRO A 250 -10.36 -17.28 -16.60
N ARG A 251 -11.25 -16.57 -15.90
CA ARG A 251 -11.01 -16.06 -14.55
C ARG A 251 -10.61 -17.21 -13.62
N TYR A 252 -9.52 -17.08 -12.86
CA TYR A 252 -8.88 -18.19 -12.12
C TYR A 252 -9.86 -18.94 -11.19
N GLY A 253 -10.83 -18.24 -10.59
CA GLY A 253 -11.89 -18.83 -9.75
C GLY A 253 -12.97 -19.64 -10.48
N THR A 254 -12.92 -19.78 -11.82
CA THR A 254 -13.87 -20.58 -12.62
C THR A 254 -13.36 -21.96 -13.00
N LEU A 255 -12.06 -22.23 -12.80
CA LEU A 255 -11.51 -23.57 -12.91
C LEU A 255 -12.03 -24.40 -11.72
N LYS A 256 -12.96 -25.33 -12.00
CA LYS A 256 -13.27 -26.41 -11.05
C LYS A 256 -11.95 -27.11 -10.70
N PRO A 257 -11.67 -27.40 -9.41
CA PRO A 257 -10.49 -28.18 -9.06
C PRO A 257 -10.56 -29.51 -9.81
N THR A 258 -9.62 -29.72 -10.72
CA THR A 258 -9.48 -30.98 -11.43
C THR A 258 -9.08 -32.04 -10.42
N THR A 259 -10.02 -32.93 -10.08
CA THR A 259 -9.70 -34.17 -9.37
C THR A 259 -8.55 -34.87 -10.09
N PRO A 260 -7.41 -35.17 -9.45
CA PRO A 260 -6.31 -35.87 -10.09
C PRO A 260 -6.72 -37.30 -10.45
N SER A 261 -7.24 -37.50 -11.66
CA SER A 261 -7.50 -38.83 -12.19
C SER A 261 -6.23 -39.38 -12.85
N SER A 262 -5.85 -40.60 -12.44
CA SER A 262 -4.84 -41.46 -13.07
C SER A 262 -3.42 -40.91 -13.22
N LEU A 263 -2.70 -40.86 -12.08
CA LEU A 263 -1.45 -41.60 -11.99
C LEU A 263 -1.63 -42.66 -10.91
N LYS A 264 -1.68 -43.93 -11.32
CA LYS A 264 -1.67 -45.09 -10.43
C LYS A 264 -0.24 -45.58 -10.27
N ASP A 265 0.08 -45.99 -9.05
CA ASP A 265 1.28 -46.75 -8.64
C ASP A 265 2.60 -45.96 -8.82
N ASP A 266 3.48 -45.83 -7.81
CA ASP A 266 3.71 -46.72 -6.68
C ASP A 266 3.82 -46.09 -5.28
N LYS A 267 3.56 -46.96 -4.31
CA LYS A 267 3.78 -46.92 -2.84
C LYS A 267 5.23 -46.51 -2.47
N LEU A 268 5.62 -46.04 -1.27
CA LEU A 268 5.06 -45.77 0.08
C LEU A 268 6.12 -44.82 0.75
N VAL A 269 5.90 -44.03 1.83
CA VAL A 269 5.55 -44.41 3.21
C VAL A 269 5.01 -43.17 3.95
N ASN A 270 4.02 -43.38 4.82
CA ASN A 270 3.40 -42.35 5.67
C ASN A 270 4.30 -41.80 6.79
N ALA A 271 4.10 -40.53 7.14
CA ALA A 271 4.08 -40.08 8.54
C ALA A 271 3.08 -38.92 8.74
N SER A 272 1.93 -39.26 9.35
CA SER A 272 1.05 -38.48 10.24
C SER A 272 1.43 -37.03 10.62
N GLU A 273 0.52 -36.10 10.91
CA GLU A 273 -0.96 -36.08 10.90
C GLU A 273 -1.39 -34.60 11.05
N GLY A 274 -2.44 -34.15 10.36
CA GLY A 274 -2.90 -32.75 10.44
C GLY A 274 -4.24 -32.57 9.73
N LYS A 275 -5.33 -32.82 10.46
CA LYS A 275 -6.70 -32.90 9.91
C LYS A 275 -7.13 -31.58 9.26
N PHE A 276 -7.25 -31.55 7.93
CA PHE A 276 -8.17 -30.63 7.26
C PHE A 276 -9.59 -31.19 7.38
N VAL A 277 -10.45 -30.51 8.12
CA VAL A 277 -11.89 -30.80 8.13
C VAL A 277 -12.54 -29.99 7.03
N SER A 278 -13.10 -30.68 6.03
CA SER A 278 -13.90 -30.04 4.98
C SER A 278 -15.23 -29.55 5.55
N PHE A 279 -15.49 -28.24 5.48
CA PHE A 279 -16.81 -27.68 5.78
C PHE A 279 -17.47 -27.15 4.51
N SER A 280 -18.59 -27.78 4.14
CA SER A 280 -19.55 -27.21 3.20
C SER A 280 -20.37 -26.13 3.91
N PRO A 281 -20.54 -24.92 3.36
CA PRO A 281 -21.39 -23.90 3.96
C PRO A 281 -22.87 -24.23 3.71
N LEU A 282 -23.51 -24.87 4.68
CA LEU A 282 -24.97 -24.88 4.81
C LEU A 282 -25.42 -23.55 5.41
N VAL A 283 -26.44 -22.94 4.80
CA VAL A 283 -26.98 -21.64 5.22
C VAL A 283 -27.84 -21.79 6.46
N SER A 284 -27.49 -21.10 7.55
CA SER A 284 -28.45 -20.69 8.58
C SER A 284 -27.98 -19.43 9.29
N SER A 285 -28.89 -18.48 9.48
CA SER A 285 -28.66 -17.15 10.04
C SER A 285 -28.56 -17.11 11.57
N SER A 286 -27.61 -16.34 12.09
CA SER A 286 -27.81 -15.51 13.29
C SER A 286 -26.91 -14.28 13.24
N ALA A 287 -27.42 -13.13 13.67
CA ALA A 287 -26.73 -11.86 13.58
C ALA A 287 -25.98 -11.53 14.89
N ALA A 288 -24.79 -10.97 14.77
CA ALA A 288 -24.14 -10.17 15.82
C ALA A 288 -23.31 -9.07 15.14
N SER A 289 -23.38 -7.85 15.67
CA SER A 289 -22.87 -6.62 15.07
C SER A 289 -21.50 -6.22 15.62
N ALA A 290 -20.62 -5.72 14.76
CA ALA A 290 -19.55 -4.79 15.12
C ALA A 290 -19.72 -3.53 14.26
N SER A 291 -20.03 -2.40 14.88
CA SER A 291 -20.38 -1.16 14.18
C SER A 291 -19.97 0.06 15.00
N ASP A 292 -18.70 0.44 14.92
CA ASP A 292 -18.20 1.68 15.50
C ASP A 292 -18.34 2.83 14.50
N TYR A 293 -19.52 3.43 14.51
CA TYR A 293 -19.79 4.76 13.95
C TYR A 293 -19.92 5.74 15.11
N GLU A 294 -19.03 6.73 15.20
CA GLU A 294 -19.25 7.88 16.09
C GLU A 294 -20.46 8.68 15.59
N SER A 295 -21.59 8.56 16.29
CA SER A 295 -22.77 9.39 16.09
C SER A 295 -22.65 10.70 16.87
N SER A 296 -22.63 11.84 16.17
CA SER A 296 -22.90 13.14 16.79
C SER A 296 -24.33 13.19 17.35
N PRO A 297 -24.59 13.88 18.48
CA PRO A 297 -25.87 13.82 19.17
C PRO A 297 -26.98 14.63 18.48
N ASP A 298 -28.19 14.10 18.51
CA ASP A 298 -29.43 14.74 18.03
C ASP A 298 -30.08 15.58 19.16
N PRO A 299 -30.31 16.90 19.00
CA PRO A 299 -30.69 17.77 20.11
C PRO A 299 -32.22 17.96 20.23
N THR A 300 -32.92 17.09 20.94
CA THR A 300 -34.35 17.29 21.29
C THR A 300 -34.72 16.93 22.73
N SER A 301 -34.24 17.69 23.72
CA SER A 301 -35.05 18.07 24.90
C SER A 301 -34.40 19.17 25.73
N LEU A 302 -35.04 20.35 25.77
CA LEU A 302 -35.31 21.14 26.99
C LEU A 302 -36.01 22.45 26.58
N VAL A 303 -37.21 22.67 27.13
CA VAL A 303 -37.95 23.93 27.00
C VAL A 303 -37.71 24.76 28.26
N GLY A 304 -37.37 26.03 28.10
CA GLY A 304 -37.25 26.99 29.19
C GLY A 304 -36.95 28.40 28.65
N PRO A 305 -37.78 29.42 28.92
CA PRO A 305 -37.62 30.74 28.32
C PRO A 305 -36.69 31.64 29.14
N GLY A 306 -35.78 32.34 28.46
CA GLY A 306 -34.93 33.37 29.03
C GLY A 306 -34.15 34.07 27.93
N GLY A 307 -34.59 35.28 27.55
CA GLY A 307 -33.91 36.07 26.53
C GLY A 307 -32.66 36.75 27.08
N LEU A 308 -31.74 37.15 26.19
CA LEU A 308 -30.83 38.28 26.39
C LEU A 308 -30.31 38.80 25.03
N THR A 309 -29.90 40.06 25.03
CA THR A 309 -29.70 40.96 23.89
C THR A 309 -28.47 40.68 23.03
N LEU A 310 -28.58 40.98 21.73
CA LEU A 310 -27.45 41.14 20.80
C LEU A 310 -26.70 42.46 21.06
N PRO A 311 -25.37 42.51 20.88
CA PRO A 311 -24.63 43.73 20.56
C PRO A 311 -24.28 43.84 19.06
N GLU A 312 -24.27 45.06 18.55
CA GLU A 312 -23.93 45.42 17.16
C GLU A 312 -22.42 45.35 16.86
N PRO A 313 -22.01 45.29 15.57
CA PRO A 313 -20.61 45.10 15.18
C PRO A 313 -19.79 46.40 15.20
N LEU A 314 -18.55 46.31 15.69
CA LEU A 314 -17.54 47.37 15.55
C LEU A 314 -16.81 47.26 14.21
N SER A 315 -16.57 48.42 13.61
CA SER A 315 -15.89 48.60 12.32
C SER A 315 -14.38 48.32 12.39
N LEU A 316 -13.82 47.90 11.25
CA LEU A 316 -12.38 47.87 11.00
C LEU A 316 -12.04 48.91 9.94
N ASP A 317 -11.07 49.76 10.22
CA ASP A 317 -10.43 50.67 9.26
C ASP A 317 -8.91 50.37 9.25
N PRO A 318 -8.19 50.50 8.11
CA PRO A 318 -6.95 49.75 7.90
C PRO A 318 -5.66 50.56 8.08
N GLY A 319 -4.58 49.84 8.41
CA GLY A 319 -3.23 50.16 7.94
C GLY A 319 -2.20 50.50 9.02
N ALA A 320 -1.10 49.73 9.03
CA ALA A 320 0.25 50.21 9.29
C ALA A 320 1.27 49.15 8.85
N ALA A 321 2.29 49.54 8.08
CA ALA A 321 3.47 48.72 7.82
C ALA A 321 4.51 48.90 8.94
N GLY A 322 5.33 47.89 9.21
CA GLY A 322 6.37 47.95 10.23
C GLY A 322 7.51 46.95 9.99
N VAL A 323 8.65 47.46 9.52
CA VAL A 323 9.90 46.70 9.37
C VAL A 323 10.73 46.83 10.64
N VAL A 324 11.29 45.74 11.16
CA VAL A 324 12.45 45.76 12.08
C VAL A 324 13.38 44.58 11.77
N SER A 325 14.68 44.80 11.83
CA SER A 325 15.74 43.80 11.62
C SER A 325 16.93 44.01 12.58
N VAL A 326 17.74 42.95 12.71
CA VAL A 326 19.11 42.90 13.30
C VAL A 326 19.23 42.90 14.84
N GLY A 327 20.10 42.00 15.33
CA GLY A 327 20.55 41.94 16.73
C GLY A 327 21.56 40.82 17.01
N GLU A 328 22.80 40.93 16.50
CA GLU A 328 23.90 40.00 16.80
C GLU A 328 24.55 40.24 18.18
N LYS A 329 25.08 39.16 18.79
CA LYS A 329 26.26 39.05 19.70
C LYS A 329 26.31 37.59 20.21
N GLY A 330 27.43 36.87 20.37
CA GLY A 330 28.85 37.20 20.21
C GLY A 330 29.63 36.88 21.50
N GLY A 331 30.42 35.79 21.55
CA GLY A 331 31.31 35.52 22.70
C GLY A 331 31.77 34.05 22.91
N ARG A 332 33.10 33.84 22.94
CA ARG A 332 33.89 32.64 23.34
C ARG A 332 35.02 33.16 24.29
N PRO A 333 35.96 32.36 24.86
CA PRO A 333 35.94 30.99 25.43
C PRO A 333 36.70 30.95 26.81
N VAL A 334 37.45 29.86 27.11
CA VAL A 334 38.41 29.60 28.24
C VAL A 334 37.76 28.98 29.51
N GLY A 335 38.33 27.98 30.21
CA GLY A 335 39.62 27.27 30.04
C GLY A 335 39.76 25.97 30.85
N ARG A 336 40.98 25.39 30.86
CA ARG A 336 41.35 24.08 31.48
C ARG A 336 41.46 24.12 33.01
N THR A 337 41.32 22.95 33.64
CA THR A 337 42.30 22.44 34.64
C THR A 337 42.36 20.90 34.62
N MET A 338 43.52 20.34 35.01
CA MET A 338 43.78 18.92 35.24
C MET A 338 44.44 18.74 36.60
N SER A 339 44.04 17.69 37.34
CA SER A 339 44.84 16.90 38.29
C SER A 339 43.97 15.70 38.73
N GLY A 340 44.49 14.53 39.10
CA GLY A 340 45.85 14.02 39.06
C GLY A 340 46.05 12.96 40.15
N ASN A 341 46.56 11.78 39.81
CA ASN A 341 47.60 11.09 40.60
C ASN A 341 48.14 9.83 39.91
N SER A 342 49.44 9.65 40.08
CA SER A 342 50.28 8.51 39.67
C SER A 342 50.13 7.32 40.65
N ILE A 343 50.73 6.15 40.40
CA ILE A 343 52.10 5.82 40.85
C ILE A 343 52.73 4.62 40.09
N LEU A 344 54.07 4.59 40.12
CA LEU A 344 55.06 3.71 39.47
C LEU A 344 55.74 2.76 40.50
N SER A 345 56.42 1.65 40.18
CA SER A 345 56.50 0.80 38.97
C SER A 345 57.43 -0.40 39.19
N GLY A 346 57.27 -1.49 38.44
CA GLY A 346 58.35 -2.44 38.14
C GLY A 346 58.41 -3.76 38.95
N GLY A 347 59.24 -4.69 38.46
CA GLY A 347 59.61 -5.92 39.17
C GLY A 347 59.57 -7.21 38.34
N GLU A 348 60.58 -7.45 37.51
CA GLU A 348 60.89 -8.82 37.05
C GLU A 348 61.65 -9.59 38.15
N SER A 349 61.42 -10.90 38.29
CA SER A 349 62.45 -11.90 38.61
C SER A 349 61.85 -13.31 38.64
N GLY A 350 62.62 -14.29 38.17
CA GLY A 350 62.29 -15.72 38.28
C GLY A 350 62.91 -16.37 39.52
N GLY A 351 62.44 -17.58 39.84
CA GLY A 351 62.99 -18.43 40.89
C GLY A 351 62.30 -19.80 40.89
N GLU A 352 63.07 -20.88 40.97
CA GLU A 352 62.60 -22.25 40.74
C GLU A 352 62.18 -23.03 42.01
N LEU A 353 61.75 -24.28 41.79
CA LEU A 353 61.71 -25.44 42.70
C LEU A 353 60.48 -25.61 43.65
N PRO A 354 60.16 -26.86 44.07
CA PRO A 354 60.62 -28.18 43.60
C PRO A 354 59.49 -29.16 43.22
N SER A 355 59.87 -30.26 42.57
CA SER A 355 59.01 -31.46 42.42
C SER A 355 59.16 -32.42 43.60
N SER A 356 58.06 -32.86 44.21
CA SER A 356 57.98 -34.19 44.85
C SER A 356 56.53 -34.69 45.06
N MET A 357 56.30 -35.92 44.60
CA MET A 357 55.43 -36.95 45.22
C MET A 357 54.02 -36.58 45.72
N LEU A 358 52.98 -36.97 44.96
CA LEU A 358 52.23 -38.23 45.19
C LEU A 358 50.99 -38.35 44.27
N MET A 359 50.81 -39.51 43.64
CA MET A 359 49.56 -39.85 42.96
C MET A 359 48.57 -40.52 43.91
N SER A 360 47.28 -40.23 43.76
CA SER A 360 46.19 -41.10 44.22
C SER A 360 44.93 -40.93 43.34
N PRO A 361 44.11 -41.97 43.10
CA PRO A 361 43.20 -42.01 41.95
C PRO A 361 41.72 -41.80 42.34
N GLY A 362 41.10 -40.72 41.85
CA GLY A 362 39.71 -40.36 42.18
C GLY A 362 38.88 -39.71 41.05
N GLY A 363 39.18 -39.99 39.77
CA GLY A 363 38.70 -39.17 38.64
C GLY A 363 37.45 -39.63 37.86
N THR A 364 36.86 -40.80 38.14
CA THR A 364 36.01 -41.49 37.13
C THR A 364 34.54 -41.05 37.07
N SER A 365 33.98 -40.47 38.14
CA SER A 365 32.55 -40.08 38.19
C SER A 365 32.29 -38.70 37.54
N TYR A 366 33.14 -37.72 37.83
CA TYR A 366 32.98 -36.33 37.36
C TYR A 366 33.16 -36.21 35.84
N GLN A 367 34.19 -36.87 35.29
CA GLN A 367 34.43 -36.89 33.84
C GLN A 367 33.28 -37.54 33.07
N LYS A 368 32.74 -38.67 33.55
CA LYS A 368 31.56 -39.34 32.95
C LYS A 368 30.31 -38.44 32.94
N LYS A 369 30.06 -37.68 34.02
CA LYS A 369 28.95 -36.70 34.06
C LYS A 369 29.15 -35.55 33.06
N ARG A 370 30.38 -35.02 32.93
CA ARG A 370 30.72 -33.95 31.96
C ARG A 370 30.53 -34.40 30.51
N VAL A 371 31.02 -35.59 30.15
CA VAL A 371 30.82 -36.18 28.81
C VAL A 371 29.33 -36.41 28.51
N LYS A 372 28.54 -36.92 29.48
CA LYS A 372 27.09 -37.13 29.30
C LYS A 372 26.32 -35.81 29.13
N LYS A 373 26.77 -34.71 29.76
CA LYS A 373 26.21 -33.36 29.58
C LYS A 373 26.54 -32.79 28.19
N MET A 374 27.79 -32.93 27.73
CA MET A 374 28.19 -32.50 26.39
C MET A 374 27.43 -33.26 25.29
N LYS A 375 27.37 -34.60 25.35
CA LYS A 375 26.57 -35.40 24.39
C LYS A 375 25.08 -35.04 24.38
N ARG A 376 24.51 -34.62 25.52
CA ARG A 376 23.13 -34.09 25.59
C ARG A 376 22.99 -32.71 24.93
N GLN A 377 23.94 -31.80 25.15
CA GLN A 377 23.94 -30.48 24.49
C GLN A 377 24.17 -30.59 22.98
N GLU A 378 25.04 -31.50 22.55
CA GLU A 378 25.32 -31.81 21.15
C GLU A 378 24.12 -32.43 20.45
N LYS A 379 23.44 -33.41 21.07
CA LYS A 379 22.18 -33.96 20.55
C LYS A 379 21.07 -32.90 20.50
N LYS A 380 21.04 -31.93 21.45
CA LYS A 380 20.13 -30.77 21.40
C LYS A 380 20.50 -29.78 20.29
N ARG A 381 21.79 -29.55 20.02
CA ARG A 381 22.27 -28.75 18.89
C ARG A 381 21.93 -29.40 17.55
N GLN A 382 22.11 -30.72 17.42
CA GLN A 382 21.71 -31.49 16.24
C GLN A 382 20.19 -31.48 16.03
N GLN A 383 19.38 -31.65 17.08
CA GLN A 383 17.92 -31.50 16.99
C GLN A 383 17.48 -30.07 16.64
N ASN A 384 18.17 -29.05 17.15
CA ASN A 384 17.86 -27.66 16.81
C ASN A 384 18.31 -27.32 15.37
N ALA A 385 19.42 -27.89 14.89
CA ALA A 385 19.85 -27.78 13.50
C ALA A 385 18.86 -28.47 12.54
N MET A 386 18.40 -29.68 12.87
CA MET A 386 17.29 -30.34 12.16
C MET A 386 16.00 -29.50 12.13
N LYS A 387 15.74 -28.69 13.16
CA LYS A 387 14.58 -27.77 13.23
C LYS A 387 14.81 -26.41 12.56
N SER A 388 16.04 -26.04 12.23
CA SER A 388 16.36 -24.83 11.47
C SER A 388 16.57 -25.09 9.97
N ASN A 389 16.52 -26.36 9.54
CA ASN A 389 16.58 -26.72 8.14
C ASN A 389 15.26 -26.39 7.43
N VAL A 390 15.18 -25.17 6.88
CA VAL A 390 14.59 -25.02 5.54
C VAL A 390 15.37 -26.01 4.66
N SER A 391 14.72 -27.09 4.23
CA SER A 391 15.44 -28.20 3.60
C SER A 391 16.15 -27.72 2.33
N LEU A 392 17.31 -28.30 2.02
CA LEU A 392 18.06 -27.94 0.79
C LEU A 392 17.15 -28.08 -0.44
N GLU A 393 16.28 -29.09 -0.44
CA GLU A 393 15.24 -29.32 -1.44
C GLU A 393 14.25 -28.15 -1.54
N SER A 394 13.79 -27.59 -0.41
CA SER A 394 12.87 -26.44 -0.42
C SER A 394 13.55 -25.15 -0.90
N LEU A 395 14.85 -24.95 -0.60
CA LEU A 395 15.64 -23.86 -1.18
C LEU A 395 15.86 -24.05 -2.68
N LEU A 396 16.13 -25.27 -3.13
CA LEU A 396 16.30 -25.62 -4.54
C LEU A 396 14.98 -25.43 -5.31
N ALA A 397 13.86 -25.88 -4.75
CA ALA A 397 12.52 -25.71 -5.33
C ALA A 397 12.11 -24.23 -5.43
N ALA A 398 12.40 -23.42 -4.39
CA ALA A 398 12.17 -21.98 -4.44
C ALA A 398 13.02 -21.30 -5.52
N LYS A 399 14.30 -21.69 -5.66
CA LYS A 399 15.20 -21.18 -6.69
C LYS A 399 14.79 -21.61 -8.10
N ASN A 400 14.35 -22.85 -8.28
CA ASN A 400 13.85 -23.34 -9.57
C ASN A 400 12.57 -22.59 -9.97
N ARG A 401 11.61 -22.42 -9.05
CA ARG A 401 10.41 -21.60 -9.27
C ARG A 401 10.77 -20.15 -9.61
N GLN A 402 11.78 -19.56 -8.95
CA GLN A 402 12.27 -18.23 -9.32
C GLN A 402 12.80 -18.20 -10.76
N ASN A 403 13.60 -19.19 -11.17
CA ASN A 403 14.12 -19.26 -12.54
C ASN A 403 12.99 -19.42 -13.58
N GLU A 404 12.02 -20.30 -13.35
CA GLU A 404 10.83 -20.48 -14.20
C GLU A 404 10.07 -19.15 -14.38
N LEU A 405 9.85 -18.42 -13.29
CA LEU A 405 9.20 -17.11 -13.30
C LEU A 405 10.02 -16.05 -14.08
N LEU A 406 11.35 -16.06 -13.98
CA LEU A 406 12.23 -15.18 -14.77
C LEU A 406 12.23 -15.54 -16.26
N GLU A 407 12.14 -16.82 -16.60
CA GLU A 407 11.97 -17.27 -17.99
C GLU A 407 10.64 -16.79 -18.56
N MET A 408 9.54 -16.83 -17.80
CA MET A 408 8.24 -16.27 -18.24
C MET A 408 8.31 -14.76 -18.51
N ILE A 409 9.02 -13.99 -17.66
CA ILE A 409 9.26 -12.56 -17.91
C ILE A 409 10.01 -12.34 -19.22
N ASN A 410 11.00 -13.18 -19.53
CA ASN A 410 11.78 -13.06 -20.77
C ASN A 410 10.98 -13.48 -22.02
N HIS A 411 10.26 -14.60 -21.99
CA HIS A 411 9.42 -15.04 -23.12
C HIS A 411 8.33 -14.02 -23.47
N SER A 412 7.71 -13.42 -22.45
CA SER A 412 6.68 -12.40 -22.68
C SER A 412 7.20 -11.10 -23.30
N ARG A 413 8.53 -10.87 -23.41
CA ARG A 413 9.09 -9.66 -24.06
C ARG A 413 8.95 -9.68 -25.60
N GLY A 414 8.55 -10.80 -26.22
CA GLY A 414 8.62 -11.00 -27.68
C GLY A 414 7.30 -10.97 -28.48
N SER A 415 6.13 -10.81 -27.86
CA SER A 415 4.84 -10.86 -28.59
C SER A 415 4.42 -9.51 -29.18
N SER A 416 4.02 -9.52 -30.46
CA SER A 416 3.33 -8.41 -31.13
C SER A 416 2.03 -8.04 -30.43
N GLU A 417 1.55 -6.79 -30.62
CA GLU A 417 0.38 -6.16 -30.00
C GLU A 417 -0.68 -7.16 -29.48
N SER A 418 -0.59 -7.53 -28.21
CA SER A 418 -1.59 -8.38 -27.60
C SER A 418 -2.89 -7.59 -27.44
N THR A 419 -4.01 -8.26 -27.67
CA THR A 419 -5.36 -7.72 -27.41
C THR A 419 -5.64 -7.60 -25.90
N GLU A 420 -4.67 -7.89 -25.04
CA GLU A 420 -4.82 -7.89 -23.59
C GLU A 420 -4.87 -6.44 -23.05
N GLN A 421 -5.90 -6.12 -22.27
CA GLN A 421 -6.18 -4.76 -21.79
C GLN A 421 -6.28 -4.70 -20.27
N VAL A 422 -5.59 -3.73 -19.67
CA VAL A 422 -5.76 -3.36 -18.26
C VAL A 422 -6.78 -2.23 -18.19
N TYR A 423 -7.95 -2.52 -17.64
CA TYR A 423 -8.95 -1.54 -17.25
C TYR A 423 -8.67 -1.02 -15.84
N THR A 424 -8.86 0.28 -15.65
CA THR A 424 -8.60 1.02 -14.41
C THR A 424 -9.82 1.80 -13.98
N ILE A 425 -10.11 1.79 -12.68
CA ILE A 425 -11.24 2.52 -12.07
C ILE A 425 -10.81 3.29 -10.82
N ASP A 426 -11.71 4.10 -10.27
CA ASP A 426 -11.51 4.85 -9.02
C ASP A 426 -10.37 5.89 -9.06
N TRP A 427 -10.40 6.72 -10.11
CA TRP A 427 -9.44 7.80 -10.40
C TRP A 427 -9.49 9.01 -9.45
N GLN A 428 -9.96 8.82 -8.22
CA GLN A 428 -10.12 9.86 -7.17
C GLN A 428 -8.82 10.54 -6.75
N TRP A 429 -7.70 9.85 -6.92
CA TRP A 429 -6.37 10.30 -6.50
C TRP A 429 -5.46 10.66 -7.66
N PHE A 430 -6.05 10.79 -8.85
CA PHE A 430 -5.39 11.18 -10.09
C PHE A 430 -4.72 12.55 -10.00
N GLY A 431 -3.47 12.62 -10.48
CA GLY A 431 -2.80 13.89 -10.68
C GLY A 431 -1.32 13.75 -10.97
N PHE A 432 -0.56 14.82 -10.70
CA PHE A 432 0.88 14.82 -10.95
C PHE A 432 1.65 14.14 -9.83
N GLY A 433 2.65 13.34 -10.19
CA GLY A 433 3.56 12.72 -9.23
C GLY A 433 4.71 11.96 -9.90
N ASN A 434 5.56 11.37 -9.07
CA ASN A 434 6.61 10.48 -9.55
C ASN A 434 6.01 9.09 -9.84
N CYS A 435 6.37 8.50 -10.99
CA CYS A 435 5.88 7.18 -11.41
C CYS A 435 6.16 6.05 -10.39
N ALA A 436 7.16 6.22 -9.52
CA ALA A 436 7.51 5.31 -8.43
C ALA A 436 6.35 5.09 -7.43
N ILE A 437 5.43 6.06 -7.30
CA ILE A 437 4.29 6.00 -6.37
C ILE A 437 3.36 4.84 -6.74
N ASP A 438 2.86 4.80 -7.97
CA ASP A 438 1.91 3.77 -8.39
C ASP A 438 2.55 2.38 -8.45
N ILE A 439 3.79 2.25 -8.94
CA ILE A 439 4.45 0.94 -8.99
C ILE A 439 4.84 0.42 -7.59
N ALA A 440 5.29 1.28 -6.66
CA ALA A 440 5.54 0.87 -5.28
C ALA A 440 4.25 0.45 -4.57
N TYR A 441 3.14 1.13 -4.84
CA TYR A 441 1.83 0.75 -4.31
C TYR A 441 1.35 -0.58 -4.91
N PHE A 442 1.38 -0.73 -6.24
CA PHE A 442 0.99 -1.95 -6.95
C PHE A 442 1.73 -3.19 -6.43
N LEU A 443 3.06 -3.16 -6.42
CA LEU A 443 3.89 -4.31 -6.03
C LEU A 443 3.69 -4.74 -4.57
N ASN A 444 3.23 -3.85 -3.69
CA ASN A 444 2.95 -4.16 -2.30
C ASN A 444 1.47 -4.50 -2.02
N THR A 445 0.56 -4.21 -2.96
CA THR A 445 -0.90 -4.36 -2.79
C THR A 445 -1.55 -5.39 -3.70
N SER A 446 -0.88 -5.87 -4.74
CA SER A 446 -1.56 -6.52 -5.88
C SER A 446 -0.94 -7.83 -6.38
N LEU A 447 0.23 -8.23 -5.86
CA LEU A 447 0.93 -9.43 -6.31
C LEU A 447 0.36 -10.72 -5.69
N HIS A 448 0.42 -11.83 -6.42
CA HIS A 448 0.35 -13.14 -5.79
C HIS A 448 1.59 -13.36 -4.90
N VAL A 449 1.43 -14.06 -3.77
CA VAL A 449 2.51 -14.23 -2.76
C VAL A 449 3.77 -14.89 -3.33
N ASP A 450 3.64 -15.76 -4.34
CA ASP A 450 4.78 -16.38 -5.05
C ASP A 450 5.66 -15.39 -5.82
N LEU A 451 5.19 -14.17 -6.09
CA LEU A 451 5.92 -13.16 -6.86
C LEU A 451 6.73 -12.20 -5.98
N LEU A 452 6.53 -12.23 -4.65
CA LEU A 452 7.29 -11.38 -3.71
C LEU A 452 8.82 -11.61 -3.75
N PRO A 453 9.35 -12.82 -4.02
CA PRO A 453 10.79 -13.03 -4.18
C PRO A 453 11.41 -12.35 -5.41
N ILE A 454 10.61 -12.05 -6.44
CA ILE A 454 11.07 -11.48 -7.73
C ILE A 454 10.64 -10.02 -7.95
N GLN A 455 10.31 -9.33 -6.84
CA GLN A 455 9.76 -7.98 -6.88
C GLN A 455 10.72 -6.97 -7.54
N ASP A 456 12.03 -7.22 -7.48
CA ASP A 456 13.07 -6.36 -8.06
C ASP A 456 13.18 -6.56 -9.57
N GLU A 457 13.00 -7.78 -10.07
CA GLU A 457 12.98 -8.11 -11.50
C GLU A 457 11.69 -7.60 -12.17
N LEU A 458 10.56 -7.62 -11.45
CA LEU A 458 9.32 -6.95 -11.86
C LEU A 458 9.47 -5.42 -11.92
N LEU A 459 10.16 -4.83 -10.95
CA LEU A 459 10.48 -3.40 -10.92
C LEU A 459 11.48 -3.00 -12.01
N LYS A 460 12.41 -3.89 -12.35
CA LYS A 460 13.33 -3.72 -13.49
C LYS A 460 12.59 -3.82 -14.82
N LEU A 461 11.67 -4.77 -14.97
CA LEU A 461 10.78 -4.87 -16.14
C LEU A 461 9.92 -3.61 -16.33
N TYR A 462 9.39 -3.05 -15.24
CA TYR A 462 8.68 -1.76 -15.24
C TYR A 462 9.57 -0.66 -15.83
N TYR A 463 10.78 -0.48 -15.29
CA TYR A 463 11.72 0.55 -15.74
C TYR A 463 12.16 0.36 -17.20
N ASP A 464 12.49 -0.87 -17.61
CA ASP A 464 12.89 -1.15 -18.98
C ASP A 464 11.75 -0.78 -19.96
N THR A 465 10.51 -1.09 -19.60
CA THR A 465 9.32 -0.73 -20.40
C THR A 465 9.07 0.77 -20.42
N LEU A 466 9.26 1.46 -19.28
CA LEU A 466 9.15 2.92 -19.14
C LEU A 466 10.14 3.62 -20.08
N MET A 467 11.42 3.22 -20.04
CA MET A 467 12.48 3.81 -20.86
C MET A 467 12.36 3.46 -22.35
N GLN A 468 11.91 2.26 -22.69
CA GLN A 468 11.65 1.86 -24.09
C GLN A 468 10.43 2.60 -24.70
N SER A 469 9.43 2.92 -23.88
CA SER A 469 8.21 3.61 -24.33
C SER A 469 8.36 5.13 -24.36
N GLY A 470 9.40 5.67 -23.71
CA GLY A 470 9.66 7.10 -23.54
C GLY A 470 10.86 7.61 -24.34
N LYS A 471 11.04 8.94 -24.31
CA LYS A 471 12.24 9.64 -24.84
C LYS A 471 12.67 10.73 -23.85
N PHE A 472 13.12 10.30 -22.67
CA PHE A 472 13.57 11.18 -21.58
C PHE A 472 14.79 10.59 -20.89
N SER A 473 15.51 11.43 -20.13
CA SER A 473 16.64 10.98 -19.31
C SER A 473 16.17 10.67 -17.90
N TYR A 474 16.23 9.39 -17.52
CA TYR A 474 15.91 8.93 -16.17
C TYR A 474 16.68 7.65 -15.89
N SER A 475 17.71 7.70 -15.04
CA SER A 475 18.60 6.55 -14.85
C SER A 475 17.98 5.48 -13.94
N TRP A 476 18.47 4.24 -14.05
CA TRP A 476 18.06 3.15 -13.15
C TRP A 476 18.37 3.49 -11.68
N LYS A 477 19.48 4.19 -11.42
CA LYS A 477 19.84 4.62 -10.06
C LYS A 477 18.84 5.63 -9.49
N GLN A 478 18.43 6.62 -10.29
CA GLN A 478 17.39 7.58 -9.92
C GLN A 478 16.04 6.91 -9.68
N PHE A 479 15.62 6.04 -10.61
CA PHE A 479 14.36 5.32 -10.46
C PHE A 479 14.36 4.41 -9.22
N TRP A 480 15.44 3.68 -8.98
CA TRP A 480 15.60 2.83 -7.80
C TRP A 480 15.55 3.66 -6.51
N TYR A 481 16.27 4.78 -6.44
CA TYR A 481 16.22 5.70 -5.30
C TYR A 481 14.79 6.24 -5.04
N HIS A 482 14.09 6.69 -6.09
CA HIS A 482 12.70 7.14 -5.96
C HIS A 482 11.75 6.02 -5.52
N TYR A 483 11.93 4.80 -6.01
CA TYR A 483 11.19 3.64 -5.54
C TYR A 483 11.47 3.35 -4.06
N GLN A 484 12.73 3.39 -3.61
CA GLN A 484 13.09 3.19 -2.21
C GLN A 484 12.38 4.22 -1.31
N LEU A 485 12.43 5.51 -1.67
CA LEU A 485 11.69 6.57 -0.96
C LEU A 485 10.18 6.25 -0.88
N CYS A 486 9.55 5.90 -2.00
CA CYS A 486 8.13 5.56 -2.05
C CYS A 486 7.77 4.30 -1.25
N HIS A 487 8.63 3.29 -1.23
CA HIS A 487 8.43 2.06 -0.44
C HIS A 487 8.50 2.35 1.07
N ILE A 488 9.45 3.19 1.52
CA ILE A 488 9.51 3.62 2.93
C ILE A 488 8.29 4.47 3.30
N ASP A 489 7.90 5.44 2.46
CA ASP A 489 6.74 6.31 2.73
C ASP A 489 5.43 5.51 2.81
N PHE A 490 5.28 4.47 1.98
CA PHE A 490 4.15 3.55 2.05
C PHE A 490 4.22 2.59 3.25
N CYS A 491 5.39 2.08 3.62
CA CYS A 491 5.55 1.26 4.82
C CYS A 491 5.22 2.05 6.09
N LEU A 492 5.64 3.33 6.16
CA LEU A 492 5.25 4.27 7.22
C LEU A 492 3.73 4.45 7.29
N TYR A 493 3.08 4.72 6.16
CA TYR A 493 1.62 4.80 6.08
C TYR A 493 0.96 3.52 6.57
N ALA A 494 1.41 2.35 6.12
CA ALA A 494 0.84 1.07 6.51
C ALA A 494 0.96 0.80 8.02
N ILE A 495 2.09 1.16 8.65
CA ILE A 495 2.26 1.05 10.11
C ILE A 495 1.26 1.96 10.85
N VAL A 496 1.34 3.29 10.67
CA VAL A 496 0.61 4.25 11.55
C VAL A 496 -0.85 4.49 11.15
N CYS A 497 -1.23 4.21 9.90
CA CYS A 497 -2.62 4.37 9.44
C CYS A 497 -3.42 3.07 9.45
N LYS A 498 -2.75 1.89 9.48
CA LYS A 498 -3.42 0.58 9.35
C LYS A 498 -2.99 -0.40 10.45
N TRP A 499 -1.78 -0.96 10.37
CA TRP A 499 -1.36 -2.12 11.16
C TRP A 499 -1.30 -1.88 12.67
N ALA A 500 -1.01 -0.66 13.12
CA ALA A 500 -1.13 -0.28 14.54
C ALA A 500 -2.56 -0.44 15.10
N ARG A 501 -3.58 -0.44 14.24
CA ARG A 501 -5.01 -0.52 14.58
C ARG A 501 -5.71 -1.76 14.03
N MET A 502 -4.94 -2.78 13.63
CA MET A 502 -5.47 -4.02 13.04
C MET A 502 -4.85 -5.25 13.72
N THR A 503 -5.60 -6.34 13.79
CA THR A 503 -5.17 -7.65 14.31
C THR A 503 -5.11 -8.72 13.19
N PRO A 504 -4.65 -9.95 13.48
CA PRO A 504 -4.75 -11.07 12.54
C PRO A 504 -6.20 -11.42 12.14
N GLU A 505 -7.17 -11.14 13.00
CA GLU A 505 -8.60 -11.32 12.73
C GLU A 505 -9.09 -10.35 11.66
N ASP A 506 -8.71 -9.06 11.73
CA ASP A 506 -8.97 -8.09 10.65
C ASP A 506 -8.37 -8.56 9.32
N PHE A 507 -7.15 -9.11 9.35
CA PHE A 507 -6.51 -9.65 8.14
C PHE A 507 -7.32 -10.80 7.52
N ASN A 508 -7.88 -11.68 8.35
CA ASN A 508 -8.73 -12.78 7.89
C ASN A 508 -10.08 -12.26 7.34
N GLU A 509 -10.71 -11.29 8.01
CA GLU A 509 -11.94 -10.65 7.52
C GLU A 509 -11.69 -9.97 6.16
N TYR A 510 -10.64 -9.17 6.05
CA TYR A 510 -10.30 -8.44 4.83
C TYR A 510 -9.93 -9.39 3.68
N GLN A 511 -9.38 -10.57 3.99
CA GLN A 511 -9.16 -11.63 3.00
C GLN A 511 -10.48 -12.20 2.48
N MET A 512 -11.43 -12.49 3.37
CA MET A 512 -12.76 -13.01 3.02
C MET A 512 -13.61 -11.99 2.26
N GLU A 513 -13.57 -10.72 2.66
CA GLU A 513 -14.28 -9.60 2.00
C GLU A 513 -13.62 -9.12 0.70
N CYS A 514 -12.44 -9.67 0.33
CA CYS A 514 -11.63 -9.18 -0.80
C CYS A 514 -11.30 -7.67 -0.69
N LYS A 515 -11.13 -7.17 0.53
CA LYS A 515 -11.06 -5.74 0.87
C LYS A 515 -9.68 -5.15 0.62
N ASP A 516 -9.65 -3.99 -0.05
CA ASP A 516 -8.45 -3.20 -0.32
C ASP A 516 -7.31 -4.05 -0.96
N GLY A 517 -6.04 -3.65 -0.79
CA GLY A 517 -4.87 -4.39 -1.28
C GLY A 517 -4.32 -5.47 -0.32
N MET A 518 -3.56 -6.41 -0.89
CA MET A 518 -2.93 -7.56 -0.21
C MET A 518 -2.19 -7.23 1.11
N HIS A 519 -1.59 -6.04 1.22
CA HIS A 519 -0.95 -5.54 2.45
C HIS A 519 -1.82 -5.51 3.73
N LEU A 520 -3.16 -5.58 3.61
CA LEU A 520 -4.10 -5.59 4.74
C LEU A 520 -4.75 -6.97 5.00
N ARG A 521 -4.38 -7.99 4.22
CA ARG A 521 -5.04 -9.31 4.22
C ARG A 521 -4.09 -10.48 3.91
N SER A 522 -2.78 -10.21 3.94
CA SER A 522 -1.73 -11.20 3.74
C SER A 522 -0.55 -10.85 4.64
N LEU A 523 -0.35 -11.64 5.70
CA LEU A 523 0.79 -11.48 6.61
C LEU A 523 2.13 -11.62 5.88
N THR A 524 2.18 -12.40 4.79
CA THR A 524 3.35 -12.51 3.91
C THR A 524 3.68 -11.19 3.21
N HIS A 525 2.67 -10.44 2.75
CA HIS A 525 2.86 -9.11 2.17
C HIS A 525 3.34 -8.10 3.21
N MET A 526 2.66 -8.01 4.36
CA MET A 526 3.08 -7.16 5.49
C MET A 526 4.55 -7.44 5.86
N HIS A 527 4.92 -8.71 6.07
CA HIS A 527 6.27 -9.07 6.45
C HIS A 527 7.29 -8.75 5.33
N ASN A 528 6.96 -8.98 4.05
CA ASN A 528 7.85 -8.60 2.95
C ASN A 528 8.04 -7.07 2.85
N MET A 529 6.99 -6.28 3.04
CA MET A 529 7.08 -4.81 3.09
C MET A 529 8.04 -4.33 4.18
N ILE A 530 7.86 -4.85 5.41
CA ILE A 530 8.69 -4.55 6.58
C ILE A 530 10.15 -4.98 6.33
N ARG A 531 10.37 -6.19 5.81
CA ARG A 531 11.70 -6.72 5.47
C ARG A 531 12.43 -5.83 4.46
N ARG A 532 11.74 -5.42 3.39
CA ARG A 532 12.31 -4.55 2.36
C ARG A 532 12.59 -3.15 2.90
N ALA A 533 11.69 -2.60 3.72
CA ALA A 533 11.92 -1.31 4.38
C ALA A 533 13.15 -1.35 5.29
N ALA A 534 13.29 -2.39 6.13
CA ALA A 534 14.48 -2.58 6.96
C ALA A 534 15.77 -2.68 6.12
N GLY A 535 15.76 -3.49 5.05
CA GLY A 535 16.93 -3.63 4.15
C GLY A 535 17.35 -2.32 3.48
N ILE A 536 16.39 -1.53 2.97
CA ILE A 536 16.65 -0.20 2.38
C ILE A 536 17.29 0.73 3.42
N LEU A 537 16.79 0.72 4.67
CA LEU A 537 17.33 1.53 5.77
C LEU A 537 18.66 1.00 6.33
N ASP A 538 19.04 -0.23 6.00
CA ASP A 538 20.39 -0.76 6.26
C ASP A 538 21.35 -0.35 5.13
N GLU A 539 20.89 -0.37 3.86
CA GLU A 539 21.65 0.11 2.69
C GLU A 539 21.97 1.61 2.74
N TRP A 540 21.05 2.44 3.26
CA TRP A 540 21.28 3.88 3.46
C TRP A 540 22.27 4.19 4.59
N GLY A 541 22.61 3.20 5.43
CA GLY A 541 23.64 3.31 6.46
C GLY A 541 23.12 3.64 7.87
N SER A 542 24.06 3.97 8.77
CA SER A 542 23.76 4.20 10.19
C SER A 542 23.30 5.62 10.51
N ASP A 543 23.67 6.61 9.70
CA ASP A 543 23.21 8.00 9.84
C ASP A 543 22.02 8.23 8.90
N LEU A 544 20.83 8.27 9.49
CA LEU A 544 19.56 8.55 8.80
C LEU A 544 19.05 9.97 9.08
N SER A 545 19.87 10.83 9.70
CA SER A 545 19.50 12.21 10.01
C SER A 545 19.34 13.09 8.77
N GLN A 546 19.89 12.65 7.64
CA GLN A 546 19.80 13.28 6.33
C GLN A 546 19.40 12.26 5.24
N PRO A 547 18.79 12.71 4.13
CA PRO A 547 18.52 11.84 2.99
C PRO A 547 19.82 11.35 2.33
N PRO A 548 19.82 10.14 1.74
CA PRO A 548 20.87 9.73 0.82
C PRO A 548 21.01 10.74 -0.33
N PRO A 549 22.21 10.91 -0.92
CA PRO A 549 22.38 11.76 -2.08
C PRO A 549 21.57 11.23 -3.26
N ASP A 550 20.70 12.08 -3.81
CA ASP A 550 19.95 11.86 -5.06
C ASP A 550 20.96 11.58 -6.19
N PRO A 551 21.03 10.37 -6.76
CA PRO A 551 22.03 10.04 -7.78
C PRO A 551 21.75 10.86 -9.05
N GLN A 552 22.78 11.54 -9.57
CA GLN A 552 22.68 12.31 -10.82
C GLN A 552 22.66 11.40 -12.05
#